data_AF-A0A1H9V0F6-F1
#
_entry.id   AF-A0A1H9V0F6-F1
#
_cell.length_a   1.000
_cell.length_b   1.000
_cell.length_c   1.000
_cell.angle_alpha   90.00
_cell.angle_beta   90.00
_cell.angle_gamma   90.00
#
_symmetry.space_group_name_H-M   'P 1'
#
loop_
_entity.id
_entity.type
_entity.pdbx_description
1 polymer ?
#
loop_
_entity_poly.entity_id
_entity_poly.type
_entity_poly.pdbx_seq_one_letter_code
_entity_poly.pdbx_strand_id
1 'polypeptide(L)'
;MRIAGERIRRIEKAIEEFLPSWSLERLVRSLQALRGVDLVVAVTFAAEVGHITRFESPRQLMGYLGLVPSERSTGATVKRGGITKAGNSRVRHMLVESAWTYRHPPRIGVKKLCIHEQVSPAVREIAWKAQSRLTSRYRKLSARGKRGLTLSITHKCCG
;
A
#
# COMPACT_ATOMS: atom_id res chain seq x y z
N MET A 1 -19.13 7.57 20.83
CA MET A 1 -18.24 6.59 20.16
C MET A 1 -18.96 5.40 19.51
N ARG A 2 -20.11 4.92 20.03
CA ARG A 2 -20.81 3.71 19.53
C ARG A 2 -21.39 3.84 18.10
N ILE A 3 -22.02 4.97 17.79
CA ILE A 3 -22.67 5.27 16.49
C ILE A 3 -21.67 5.27 15.31
N ALA A 4 -20.46 5.82 15.52
CA ALA A 4 -19.43 5.86 14.48
C ALA A 4 -18.94 4.45 14.11
N GLY A 5 -18.77 3.57 15.11
CA GLY A 5 -18.38 2.18 14.88
C GLY A 5 -19.46 1.37 14.15
N GLU A 6 -20.73 1.57 14.48
CA GLU A 6 -21.85 0.94 13.79
C GLU A 6 -21.94 1.37 12.32
N ARG A 7 -21.73 2.66 12.05
CA ARG A 7 -21.69 3.18 10.68
C ARG A 7 -20.55 2.58 9.86
N ILE A 8 -19.36 2.45 10.45
CA ILE A 8 -18.22 1.80 9.78
C ILE A 8 -18.55 0.34 9.44
N ARG A 9 -19.06 -0.44 10.40
CA ARG A 9 -19.43 -1.84 10.18
C ARG A 9 -20.49 -2.00 9.09
N ARG A 10 -21.47 -1.08 9.04
CA ARG A 10 -22.49 -1.10 7.99
C ARG A 10 -21.88 -0.88 6.61
N ILE A 11 -20.93 0.04 6.49
CA ILE A 11 -20.23 0.30 5.23
C ILE A 11 -19.34 -0.88 4.85
N GLU A 12 -18.58 -1.44 5.81
CA GLU A 12 -17.75 -2.62 5.57
C GLU A 12 -18.60 -3.79 5.08
N LYS A 13 -19.74 -4.06 5.71
CA LYS A 13 -20.67 -5.11 5.29
C LYS A 13 -21.20 -4.89 3.87
N ALA A 14 -21.62 -3.67 3.55
CA ALA A 14 -22.09 -3.35 2.19
C ALA A 14 -20.98 -3.54 1.14
N ILE A 15 -19.73 -3.22 1.48
CA ILE A 15 -18.58 -3.46 0.62
C ILE A 15 -18.34 -4.97 0.44
N GLU A 16 -18.42 -5.76 1.51
CA GLU A 16 -18.26 -7.22 1.46
C GLU A 16 -19.33 -7.88 0.61
N GLU A 17 -20.58 -7.41 0.67
CA GLU A 17 -21.69 -7.89 -0.15
C GLU A 17 -21.52 -7.55 -1.63
N PHE A 18 -20.96 -6.36 -1.94
CA PHE A 18 -20.72 -5.93 -3.31
C PHE A 18 -19.50 -6.63 -3.96
N LEU A 19 -18.49 -6.95 -3.15
CA LEU A 19 -17.18 -7.44 -3.62
C LEU A 19 -17.23 -8.60 -4.63
N PRO A 20 -18.03 -9.67 -4.42
CA PRO A 20 -18.09 -10.81 -5.34
C PRO A 20 -18.58 -10.44 -6.75
N SER A 21 -19.35 -9.36 -6.88
CA SER A 21 -19.85 -8.88 -8.17
C SER A 21 -18.86 -7.98 -8.91
N TRP A 22 -17.80 -7.52 -8.24
CA TRP A 22 -16.87 -6.56 -8.79
C TRP A 22 -15.72 -7.24 -9.54
N SER A 23 -15.44 -6.82 -10.77
CA SER A 23 -14.34 -7.35 -11.60
C SER A 23 -12.95 -7.28 -10.95
N LEU A 24 -12.77 -6.42 -9.95
CA LEU A 24 -11.52 -6.25 -9.20
C LEU A 24 -11.46 -7.05 -7.88
N GLU A 25 -12.42 -7.93 -7.60
CA GLU A 25 -12.47 -8.73 -6.36
C GLU A 25 -11.12 -9.41 -6.05
N ARG A 26 -10.55 -10.10 -7.05
CA ARG A 26 -9.28 -10.82 -6.89
C ARG A 26 -8.12 -9.89 -6.54
N LEU A 27 -8.12 -8.68 -7.10
CA LEU A 27 -7.13 -7.66 -6.77
C LEU A 27 -7.31 -7.22 -5.31
N VAL A 28 -8.54 -6.94 -4.89
CA VAL A 28 -8.85 -6.54 -3.50
C VAL A 28 -8.41 -7.62 -2.51
N ARG A 29 -8.76 -8.89 -2.74
CA ARG A 29 -8.35 -10.00 -1.87
C ARG A 29 -6.83 -10.15 -1.81
N SER A 30 -6.15 -10.02 -2.95
CA SER A 30 -4.69 -10.10 -3.02
C SER A 30 -4.00 -8.97 -2.25
N LEU A 31 -4.53 -7.74 -2.34
CA LEU A 31 -4.03 -6.59 -1.59
C LEU A 31 -4.20 -6.78 -0.09
N GLN A 32 -5.30 -7.38 0.36
CA GLN A 32 -5.55 -7.64 1.78
C GLN A 32 -4.56 -8.63 2.42
N ALA A 33 -3.86 -9.44 1.63
CA ALA A 33 -2.77 -10.28 2.14
C ALA A 33 -1.57 -9.45 2.63
N LEU A 34 -1.42 -8.20 2.19
CA LEU A 34 -0.38 -7.31 2.68
C LEU A 34 -0.67 -6.86 4.11
N ARG A 35 0.38 -6.85 4.95
CA ARG A 35 0.30 -6.26 6.29
C ARG A 35 -0.06 -4.78 6.21
N GLY A 36 -1.04 -4.38 7.02
CA GLY A 36 -1.51 -2.99 7.11
C GLY A 36 -2.52 -2.61 6.02
N VAL A 37 -2.89 -3.53 5.13
CA VAL A 37 -3.90 -3.32 4.09
C VAL A 37 -5.14 -4.12 4.43
N ASP A 38 -6.17 -3.46 4.94
CA ASP A 38 -7.48 -4.06 5.26
C ASP A 38 -8.52 -3.70 4.19
N LEU A 39 -9.75 -4.20 4.35
CA LEU A 39 -10.81 -4.13 3.35
C LEU A 39 -10.98 -2.74 2.74
N VAL A 40 -11.18 -1.71 3.57
CA VAL A 40 -11.40 -0.33 3.12
C VAL A 40 -10.20 0.20 2.33
N VAL A 41 -8.97 -0.11 2.77
CA VAL A 41 -7.75 0.31 2.08
C VAL A 41 -7.63 -0.38 0.72
N ALA A 42 -7.85 -1.69 0.67
CA ALA A 42 -7.76 -2.48 -0.56
C ALA A 42 -8.81 -2.07 -1.59
N VAL A 43 -10.05 -1.85 -1.16
CA VAL A 43 -11.17 -1.41 -2.03
C VAL A 43 -10.94 0.00 -2.53
N THR A 44 -10.52 0.92 -1.66
CA THR A 44 -10.23 2.29 -2.08
C THR A 44 -9.05 2.32 -3.05
N PHE A 45 -8.01 1.51 -2.83
CA PHE A 45 -6.92 1.35 -3.80
C PHE A 45 -7.45 0.84 -5.15
N ALA A 46 -8.22 -0.24 -5.14
CA ALA A 46 -8.75 -0.83 -6.37
C ALA A 46 -9.69 0.13 -7.12
N ALA A 47 -10.51 0.91 -6.42
CA ALA A 47 -11.41 1.89 -7.01
C ALA A 47 -10.67 3.06 -7.66
N GLU A 48 -9.61 3.55 -7.00
CA GLU A 48 -8.86 4.74 -7.44
C GLU A 48 -7.78 4.40 -8.51
N VAL A 49 -7.27 3.17 -8.50
CA VAL A 49 -6.22 2.71 -9.42
C VAL A 49 -6.79 1.91 -10.59
N GLY A 50 -7.86 1.13 -10.36
CA GLY A 50 -8.39 0.19 -11.34
C GLY A 50 -7.44 -0.98 -11.60
N HIS A 51 -7.48 -1.52 -12.82
CA HIS A 51 -6.55 -2.57 -13.25
C HIS A 51 -5.11 -2.04 -13.31
N ILE A 52 -4.19 -2.73 -12.61
CA ILE A 52 -2.76 -2.37 -12.58
C ILE A 52 -2.10 -2.52 -13.96
N THR A 53 -2.67 -3.33 -14.85
CA THR A 53 -2.18 -3.56 -16.22
C THR A 53 -2.21 -2.31 -17.10
N ARG A 54 -2.92 -1.24 -16.69
CA ARG A 54 -2.89 0.05 -17.40
C ARG A 54 -1.55 0.78 -17.28
N PHE A 55 -0.68 0.36 -16.37
CA PHE A 55 0.64 0.94 -16.17
C PHE A 55 1.70 0.03 -16.80
N GLU A 56 2.52 0.58 -17.69
CA GLU A 56 3.60 -0.13 -18.38
C GLU A 56 4.74 -0.48 -17.43
N SER A 57 4.87 0.26 -16.33
CA SER A 57 5.90 0.00 -15.32
C SER A 57 5.42 0.29 -13.89
N PRO A 58 5.98 -0.42 -12.88
CA PRO A 58 5.74 -0.12 -11.48
C PRO A 58 6.10 1.33 -11.09
N ARG A 59 7.07 1.94 -11.79
CA ARG A 59 7.45 3.34 -11.57
C ARG A 59 6.33 4.30 -11.97
N GLN A 60 5.63 4.02 -13.08
CA GLN A 60 4.48 4.80 -13.52
C GLN A 60 3.33 4.73 -12.52
N LEU A 61 3.04 3.54 -11.98
CA LEU A 61 2.08 3.37 -10.88
C LEU A 61 2.49 4.18 -9.65
N MET A 62 3.75 4.07 -9.21
CA MET A 62 4.23 4.84 -8.06
C MET A 62 4.16 6.36 -8.30
N GLY A 63 4.37 6.82 -9.53
CA GLY A 63 4.19 8.22 -9.93
C GLY A 63 2.73 8.66 -9.84
N TYR A 64 1.80 7.85 -10.36
CA TYR A 64 0.35 8.10 -10.26
C TYR A 64 -0.14 8.20 -8.81
N LEU A 65 0.41 7.36 -7.93
CA LEU A 65 0.11 7.38 -6.50
C LEU A 65 0.79 8.54 -5.76
N GLY A 66 1.67 9.30 -6.43
CA GLY A 66 2.48 10.35 -5.81
C GLY A 66 3.41 9.79 -4.73
N LEU A 67 3.98 8.60 -4.96
CA LEU A 67 4.95 7.95 -4.07
C LEU A 67 6.39 8.09 -4.57
N VAL A 68 6.59 8.75 -5.71
CA VAL A 68 7.90 9.08 -6.26
C VAL A 68 8.21 10.55 -5.94
N PRO A 69 9.43 10.88 -5.48
CA PRO A 69 9.84 12.27 -5.34
C PRO A 69 9.79 13.00 -6.68
N SER A 70 9.44 14.29 -6.68
CA SER A 70 9.51 15.14 -7.87
C SER A 70 10.93 15.12 -8.45
N GLU A 71 11.06 14.99 -9.77
CA GLU A 71 12.34 15.16 -10.46
C GLU A 71 12.21 16.37 -11.38
N ARG A 72 13.04 17.40 -11.17
CA ARG A 72 13.19 18.52 -12.09
C ARG A 72 14.57 18.41 -12.71
N SER A 73 14.61 17.93 -13.93
CA SER A 73 15.83 17.81 -14.73
C SER A 73 15.83 18.94 -15.75
N THR A 74 16.75 19.88 -15.60
CA THR A 74 17.03 20.92 -16.61
C THR A 74 18.48 20.76 -17.07
N GLY A 75 18.67 20.50 -18.37
CA GLY A 75 19.98 20.44 -19.03
C GLY A 75 20.90 19.32 -18.54
N ALA A 76 21.71 19.62 -17.51
CA ALA A 76 22.80 18.76 -17.01
C ALA A 76 22.70 18.43 -15.51
N THR A 77 21.63 18.83 -14.81
CA THR A 77 21.49 18.61 -13.35
C THR A 77 20.17 17.92 -13.02
N VAL A 78 20.27 16.74 -12.41
CA VAL A 78 19.12 16.01 -11.86
C VAL A 78 18.89 16.48 -10.42
N LYS A 79 17.89 17.34 -10.20
CA LYS A 79 17.44 17.71 -8.85
C LYS A 79 16.19 16.89 -8.50
N ARG A 80 16.34 15.99 -7.53
CA ARG A 80 15.21 15.25 -6.92
C ARG A 80 14.67 16.08 -5.75
N GLY A 81 13.44 16.59 -5.90
CA GLY A 81 12.70 17.33 -4.89
C GLY A 81 11.85 16.44 -3.99
N GLY A 82 10.97 17.03 -3.19
CA GLY A 82 10.04 16.31 -2.31
C GLY A 82 8.96 15.53 -3.07
N ILE A 83 8.17 14.72 -2.34
CA ILE A 83 7.00 14.03 -2.91
C ILE A 83 6.08 15.05 -3.60
N THR A 84 5.71 14.77 -4.85
CA THR A 84 4.78 15.63 -5.59
C THR A 84 3.43 15.72 -4.87
N LYS A 85 2.84 16.92 -4.83
CA LYS A 85 1.41 17.03 -4.49
C LYS A 85 0.51 16.44 -5.59
N ALA A 86 1.04 16.29 -6.80
CA ALA A 86 0.43 15.53 -7.88
C ALA A 86 0.40 14.03 -7.52
N GLY A 87 -0.78 13.42 -7.70
CA GLY A 87 -1.05 12.01 -7.42
C GLY A 87 -2.20 11.81 -6.44
N ASN A 88 -2.73 10.59 -6.38
CA ASN A 88 -3.94 10.31 -5.60
C ASN A 88 -3.72 10.46 -4.09
N SER A 89 -4.18 11.58 -3.50
CA SER A 89 -3.95 11.92 -2.10
C SER A 89 -4.57 10.92 -1.12
N ARG A 90 -5.75 10.37 -1.46
CA ARG A 90 -6.44 9.36 -0.64
C ARG A 90 -5.62 8.08 -0.58
N VAL A 91 -5.21 7.56 -1.74
CA VAL A 91 -4.42 6.32 -1.79
C VAL A 91 -3.06 6.52 -1.14
N ARG A 92 -2.40 7.66 -1.37
CA ARG A 92 -1.13 7.99 -0.70
C ARG A 92 -1.28 8.01 0.82
N HIS A 93 -2.32 8.66 1.33
CA HIS A 93 -2.57 8.73 2.77
C HIS A 93 -2.74 7.33 3.35
N MET A 94 -3.62 6.51 2.77
CA MET A 94 -3.83 5.15 3.25
C MET A 94 -2.56 4.29 3.19
N LEU A 95 -1.77 4.38 2.11
CA LEU A 95 -0.52 3.62 1.98
C LEU A 95 0.52 4.04 3.02
N VAL A 96 0.59 5.33 3.36
CA VAL A 96 1.45 5.83 4.44
C VAL A 96 0.98 5.28 5.79
N GLU A 97 -0.32 5.32 6.07
CA GLU A 97 -0.91 4.72 7.27
C GLU A 97 -0.62 3.21 7.38
N SER A 98 -0.85 2.46 6.30
CA SER A 98 -0.52 1.03 6.21
C SER A 98 0.97 0.78 6.48
N ALA A 99 1.85 1.64 5.98
CA ALA A 99 3.28 1.45 6.09
C ALA A 99 3.80 1.61 7.53
N TRP A 100 3.09 2.30 8.42
CA TRP A 100 3.43 2.35 9.85
C TRP A 100 3.47 0.97 10.50
N THR A 101 2.71 0.00 9.97
CA THR A 101 2.67 -1.36 10.52
C THR A 101 4.01 -2.11 10.39
N TYR A 102 4.91 -1.67 9.50
CA TYR A 102 6.25 -2.25 9.29
C TYR A 102 7.29 -1.80 10.32
N ARG A 103 6.93 -0.90 11.26
CA ARG A 103 7.76 -0.64 12.44
C ARG A 103 7.86 -1.86 13.37
N HIS A 104 6.88 -2.74 13.28
CA HIS A 104 6.80 -3.96 14.08
C HIS A 104 7.46 -5.15 13.35
N PRO A 105 7.96 -6.17 14.08
CA PRO A 105 8.50 -7.38 13.47
C PRO A 105 7.54 -8.06 12.49
N PRO A 106 8.05 -8.74 11.45
CA PRO A 106 7.21 -9.43 10.49
C PRO A 106 6.49 -10.59 11.20
N ARG A 107 5.16 -10.54 11.23
CA ARG A 107 4.28 -11.61 11.72
C ARG A 107 2.97 -11.62 10.93
N ILE A 108 2.37 -12.80 10.77
CA ILE A 108 0.99 -12.96 10.29
C ILE A 108 0.09 -13.02 11.54
N GLY A 109 -0.85 -12.08 11.65
CA GLY A 109 -1.82 -12.09 12.74
C GLY A 109 -2.98 -13.04 12.44
N VAL A 110 -3.71 -13.48 13.48
CA VAL A 110 -4.85 -14.41 13.36
C VAL A 110 -5.85 -13.96 12.29
N LYS A 111 -6.24 -12.68 12.28
CA LYS A 111 -7.16 -12.12 11.27
C LYS A 111 -6.65 -12.24 9.83
N LYS A 112 -5.33 -12.15 9.63
CA LYS A 112 -4.70 -12.26 8.31
C LYS A 112 -4.55 -13.71 7.88
N LEU A 113 -4.51 -14.67 8.81
CA LEU A 113 -4.36 -16.09 8.48
C LEU A 113 -5.50 -16.57 7.56
N CYS A 114 -6.75 -16.27 7.93
CA CYS A 114 -7.93 -16.59 7.11
C CYS A 114 -7.86 -15.96 5.71
N ILE A 115 -7.35 -14.72 5.60
CA ILE A 115 -7.15 -14.06 4.29
C ILE A 115 -6.06 -14.79 3.49
N HIS A 116 -4.96 -15.18 4.13
CA HIS A 116 -3.87 -15.92 3.48
C HIS A 116 -4.32 -17.28 2.96
N GLU A 117 -5.23 -17.97 3.64
CA GLU A 117 -5.83 -19.23 3.19
C GLU A 117 -6.69 -19.07 1.93
N GLN A 118 -7.32 -17.90 1.76
CA GLN A 118 -8.19 -17.59 0.62
C GLN A 118 -7.42 -17.10 -0.63
N VAL A 119 -6.11 -16.85 -0.53
CA VAL A 119 -5.30 -16.35 -1.65
C VAL A 119 -4.28 -17.38 -2.13
N SER A 120 -3.86 -17.24 -3.40
CA SER A 120 -2.91 -18.17 -4.01
C SER A 120 -1.56 -18.18 -3.26
N PRO A 121 -0.82 -19.32 -3.29
CA PRO A 121 0.52 -19.40 -2.71
C PRO A 121 1.46 -18.29 -3.21
N ALA A 122 1.38 -17.94 -4.49
CA ALA A 122 2.18 -16.87 -5.08
C ALA A 122 1.91 -15.50 -4.43
N VAL A 123 0.66 -15.18 -4.13
CA VAL A 123 0.29 -13.93 -3.43
C VAL A 123 0.81 -13.94 -2.00
N ARG A 124 0.72 -15.08 -1.30
CA ARG A 124 1.27 -15.22 0.07
C ARG A 124 2.77 -14.97 0.09
N GLU A 125 3.50 -15.54 -0.86
CA GLU A 125 4.95 -15.35 -1.01
C GLU A 125 5.30 -13.88 -1.30
N ILE A 126 4.57 -13.23 -2.20
CA ILE A 126 4.75 -11.80 -2.48
C ILE A 126 4.50 -10.96 -1.22
N ALA A 127 3.43 -11.26 -0.48
CA ALA A 127 3.10 -10.55 0.75
C ALA A 127 4.17 -10.72 1.82
N TRP A 128 4.67 -11.95 2.01
CA TRP A 128 5.74 -12.23 2.96
C TRP A 128 7.07 -11.56 2.58
N LYS A 129 7.45 -11.63 1.31
CA LYS A 129 8.64 -10.93 0.77
C LYS A 129 8.52 -9.42 0.96
N ALA A 130 7.35 -8.84 0.65
CA ALA A 130 7.09 -7.41 0.85
C ALA A 130 7.22 -7.02 2.32
N GLN A 131 6.61 -7.78 3.23
CA GLN A 131 6.64 -7.52 4.66
C GLN A 131 8.06 -7.59 5.23
N SER A 132 8.82 -8.63 4.88
CA SER A 132 10.21 -8.80 5.30
C SER A 132 11.09 -7.66 4.79
N ARG A 133 10.96 -7.31 3.51
CA ARG A 133 11.71 -6.21 2.87
C ARG A 133 11.40 -4.86 3.53
N LEU A 134 10.12 -4.52 3.70
CA LEU A 134 9.71 -3.22 4.23
C LEU A 134 10.06 -3.06 5.70
N THR A 135 9.96 -4.12 6.50
CA THR A 135 10.39 -4.10 7.91
C THR A 135 11.91 -3.91 8.03
N SER A 136 12.69 -4.65 7.23
CA SER A 136 14.16 -4.48 7.17
C SER A 136 14.54 -3.06 6.75
N ARG A 137 13.86 -2.51 5.74
CA ARG A 137 14.08 -1.14 5.26
C ARG A 137 13.73 -0.10 6.32
N TYR A 138 12.60 -0.26 7.02
CA TYR A 138 12.22 0.62 8.12
C TYR A 138 13.31 0.64 9.21
N ARG A 139 13.79 -0.54 9.64
CA ARG A 139 14.86 -0.65 10.65
C ARG A 139 16.15 0.05 10.20
N LYS A 140 16.58 -0.16 8.95
CA LYS A 140 17.77 0.49 8.38
C LYS A 140 17.64 2.01 8.33
N LEU A 141 16.46 2.55 8.03
CA LEU A 141 16.22 3.99 7.98
C LEU A 141 16.15 4.60 9.37
N SER A 142 15.45 3.93 10.30
CA SER A 142 15.36 4.33 11.70
C SER A 142 16.74 4.36 12.38
N ALA A 143 17.60 3.38 12.10
CA ALA A 143 18.98 3.33 12.61
C ALA A 143 19.85 4.52 12.13
N ARG A 144 19.50 5.14 11.00
CA ARG A 144 20.20 6.32 10.44
C ARG A 144 19.61 7.65 10.92
N GLY A 145 18.77 7.64 11.97
CA GLY A 145 18.12 8.84 12.50
C GLY A 145 17.03 9.43 11.60
N LYS A 146 16.72 8.80 10.45
CA LYS A 146 15.64 9.22 9.55
C LYS A 146 14.30 8.72 10.11
N ARG A 147 13.72 9.48 11.04
CA ARG A 147 12.45 9.17 11.73
C ARG A 147 11.17 9.32 10.87
N GLY A 148 11.30 9.51 9.55
CA GLY A 148 10.17 9.74 8.64
C GLY A 148 9.87 8.55 7.72
N LEU A 149 8.67 7.97 7.85
CA LEU A 149 8.18 6.89 6.98
C LEU A 149 8.02 7.32 5.50
N THR A 150 7.87 8.62 5.27
CA THR A 150 7.87 9.25 3.93
C THR A 150 9.14 8.93 3.13
N LEU A 151 10.27 8.66 3.80
CA LEU A 151 11.55 8.29 3.16
C LEU A 151 11.66 6.78 2.87
N SER A 152 10.84 5.93 3.51
CA SER A 152 10.88 4.47 3.34
C SER A 152 10.16 3.98 2.10
N ILE A 153 9.23 4.76 1.55
CA ILE A 153 8.57 4.44 0.28
C ILE A 153 9.43 4.93 -0.91
N THR A 154 10.14 6.05 -0.75
CA THR A 154 10.70 6.85 -1.85
C THR A 154 12.15 6.55 -2.23
N HIS A 155 13.02 6.21 -1.28
CA HIS A 155 14.48 6.27 -1.56
C HIS A 155 15.13 5.14 -2.37
N LYS A 156 14.46 3.99 -2.63
CA LYS A 156 15.01 2.84 -3.38
C LYS A 156 13.94 1.74 -3.58
N CYS A 157 12.90 2.03 -4.37
CA CYS A 157 12.07 0.99 -5.00
C CYS A 157 12.54 0.69 -6.44
N CYS A 158 13.70 1.19 -6.85
CA CYS A 158 14.32 1.00 -8.17
C CYS A 158 15.59 0.15 -8.10
N GLY A 159 15.56 -0.96 -7.36
CA GLY A 159 16.61 -1.96 -7.36
C GLY A 159 15.98 -3.32 -7.13
#